data_AF-A0A7N8XK03-F1
#
_entry.id   AF-A0A7N8XK03-F1
#
_cell.length_a   1.000
_cell.length_b   1.000
_cell.length_c   1.000
_cell.angle_alpha   90.00
_cell.angle_beta   90.00
_cell.angle_gamma   90.00
#
_symmetry.space_group_name_H-M   'P 1'
#
loop_
_entity.id
_entity.type
_entity.pdbx_description
1 polymer ?
#
loop_
_entity_poly.entity_id
_entity_poly.type
_entity_poly.pdbx_seq_one_letter_code
_entity_poly.pdbx_strand_id
1 'polypeptide(L)'
;MGNTVSCCVSPESSPKLPSRQPAERLEEFQTSTEVSEDNTVPYLQHISDREVPDDLALESNPSDHARASTIFLSKSQTDVHDKRKSNHINHISHVSPGPLSKKYSSCSTIFIDDSTVSQPNLKSTIKCVTLAIYYHIKNRYVDFVICSLLCNTWDGMHPVPDDYSRIDPEHKLIYRFVRTLFSAAQLTAECAIVTLVYLERLLTYAELDICPSNWKRIVLGAILLASKVWDDQAVWNVDYCQILKDITVEDMNEMERQFLELLQFNINVPASVYAKYYFDLRQLADDNNLSFPLEPLNNQRAQKLEAISRLCEDKYKELSRAAMRRSLSADNLIGIRRSNAVLS
;
A
#
# COMPACT_ATOMS: atom_id res chain seq x y z
N MET A 1 52.51 10.35 16.98
CA MET A 1 53.31 11.19 17.89
C MET A 1 52.60 12.52 18.06
N GLY A 2 52.35 12.97 19.31
CA GLY A 2 51.90 14.33 19.70
C GLY A 2 50.39 14.62 19.51
N ASN A 3 49.48 14.50 20.48
CA ASN A 3 49.19 15.32 21.68
C ASN A 3 48.88 16.81 21.37
N THR A 4 47.61 17.26 21.45
CA THR A 4 46.84 17.83 22.62
C THR A 4 46.82 19.36 22.62
N VAL A 5 45.66 20.01 22.48
CA VAL A 5 45.24 21.14 23.36
C VAL A 5 43.71 21.27 23.38
N SER A 6 43.20 21.48 24.60
CA SER A 6 41.84 21.81 25.02
C SER A 6 41.55 23.31 24.88
N CYS A 7 40.27 23.71 24.75
CA CYS A 7 39.56 24.61 25.70
C CYS A 7 38.39 25.38 25.08
N CYS A 8 37.31 25.42 25.85
CA CYS A 8 36.05 26.12 25.65
C CYS A 8 36.19 27.63 25.91
N VAL A 9 35.51 28.49 25.13
CA VAL A 9 35.04 29.83 25.56
C VAL A 9 33.75 30.19 24.81
N SER A 10 32.71 30.55 25.56
CA SER A 10 31.48 31.21 25.09
C SER A 10 31.59 32.74 25.19
N PRO A 11 30.79 33.49 24.42
CA PRO A 11 30.06 34.66 24.95
C PRO A 11 28.55 34.52 24.62
N GLU A 12 27.64 34.59 25.60
CA GLU A 12 26.88 35.80 26.00
C GLU A 12 26.30 36.60 24.81
N SER A 13 25.03 36.96 24.66
CA SER A 13 23.79 36.80 25.44
C SER A 13 22.63 37.29 24.53
N SER A 14 21.39 36.81 24.76
CA SER A 14 20.15 37.39 24.19
C SER A 14 19.01 37.27 25.23
N PRO A 15 18.01 38.17 25.19
CA PRO A 15 17.38 38.70 26.40
C PRO A 15 16.19 37.89 26.95
N LYS A 16 15.94 38.09 28.25
CA LYS A 16 14.97 37.41 29.12
C LYS A 16 13.54 38.00 29.01
N LEU A 17 12.56 37.11 29.03
CA LEU A 17 11.15 37.34 29.41
C LEU A 17 11.01 37.68 30.91
N PRO A 18 9.96 38.43 31.34
CA PRO A 18 9.67 38.62 32.75
C PRO A 18 8.74 37.52 33.31
N SER A 19 9.15 37.06 34.49
CA SER A 19 8.52 36.11 35.42
C SER A 19 7.29 36.70 36.14
N ARG A 20 6.32 35.85 36.52
CA ARG A 20 5.75 35.85 37.89
C ARG A 20 5.04 34.53 38.24
N GLN A 21 5.14 34.22 39.53
CA GLN A 21 4.94 32.96 40.28
C GLN A 21 3.49 32.75 40.80
N PRO A 22 3.19 31.65 41.53
CA PRO A 22 1.91 30.92 41.49
C PRO A 22 0.93 31.29 42.63
N ALA A 23 -0.34 30.91 42.45
CA ALA A 23 -1.33 30.88 43.51
C ALA A 23 -2.19 29.61 43.43
N GLU A 24 -2.27 28.92 44.57
CA GLU A 24 -3.12 27.78 44.89
C GLU A 24 -4.61 28.15 44.88
N ARG A 25 -5.50 27.22 44.49
CA ARG A 25 -6.73 26.91 45.23
C ARG A 25 -7.37 25.59 44.77
N LEU A 26 -7.63 24.74 45.75
CA LEU A 26 -8.35 23.47 45.71
C LEU A 26 -9.82 23.63 45.28
N GLU A 27 -10.37 22.62 44.61
CA GLU A 27 -11.76 22.18 44.83
C GLU A 27 -11.83 20.64 44.93
N GLU A 28 -12.59 20.19 45.92
CA GLU A 28 -12.68 18.86 46.49
C GLU A 28 -13.57 17.94 45.65
N PHE A 29 -13.12 16.70 45.40
CA PHE A 29 -14.00 15.62 44.93
C PHE A 29 -14.57 14.89 46.16
N GLN A 30 -15.88 15.00 46.35
CA GLN A 30 -16.62 14.31 47.41
C GLN A 30 -16.55 12.80 47.21
N THR A 31 -16.18 12.12 48.30
CA THR A 31 -16.16 10.67 48.46
C THR A 31 -17.56 10.23 48.88
N SER A 32 -18.24 9.41 48.07
CA SER A 32 -19.37 8.61 48.52
C SER A 32 -18.92 7.15 48.60
N THR A 33 -18.74 6.69 49.83
CA THR A 33 -18.50 5.30 50.19
C THR A 33 -19.83 4.54 50.15
N GLU A 34 -20.01 3.65 49.20
CA GLU A 34 -20.90 2.50 49.37
C GLU A 34 -20.13 1.22 49.07
N VAL A 35 -20.16 0.32 50.06
CA VAL A 35 -19.45 -0.95 50.12
C VAL A 35 -20.24 -1.97 49.34
N SER A 36 -19.60 -2.69 48.42
CA SER A 36 -20.09 -3.97 47.91
C SER A 36 -18.89 -4.84 47.59
N GLU A 37 -18.71 -5.88 48.40
CA GLU A 37 -17.80 -6.98 48.16
C GLU A 37 -18.21 -7.70 46.87
N ASP A 38 -17.33 -7.80 45.88
CA ASP A 38 -17.31 -9.03 45.08
C ASP A 38 -15.94 -9.29 44.43
N ASN A 39 -15.52 -10.54 44.53
CA ASN A 39 -14.27 -11.06 43.99
C ASN A 39 -14.22 -10.89 42.47
N THR A 40 -13.32 -10.06 41.94
CA THR A 40 -12.97 -10.10 40.52
C THR A 40 -11.46 -10.05 40.32
N VAL A 41 -10.92 -11.20 39.93
CA VAL A 41 -9.62 -11.39 39.27
C VAL A 41 -9.41 -10.27 38.25
N PRO A 42 -8.20 -9.67 38.11
CA PRO A 42 -7.99 -8.67 37.08
C PRO A 42 -8.22 -9.33 35.72
N TYR A 43 -9.35 -9.00 35.09
CA TYR A 43 -9.69 -9.46 33.76
C TYR A 43 -8.65 -8.86 32.81
N LEU A 44 -7.69 -9.69 32.41
CA LEU A 44 -6.74 -9.36 31.36
C LEU A 44 -7.55 -9.18 30.08
N GLN A 45 -7.81 -7.92 29.73
CA GLN A 45 -8.52 -7.53 28.53
C GLN A 45 -7.89 -8.24 27.32
N HIS A 46 -8.69 -9.02 26.61
CA HIS A 46 -8.21 -9.85 25.53
C HIS A 46 -7.80 -8.95 24.36
N ILE A 47 -6.79 -9.34 23.57
CA ILE A 47 -6.21 -8.48 22.52
C ILE A 47 -7.28 -8.06 21.48
N SER A 48 -8.32 -8.89 21.29
CA SER A 48 -9.51 -8.60 20.48
C SER A 48 -10.29 -7.37 20.93
N ASP A 49 -10.27 -7.07 22.23
CA ASP A 49 -11.11 -6.03 22.83
C ASP A 49 -10.45 -4.64 22.77
N ARG A 50 -9.23 -4.57 22.22
CA ARG A 50 -8.51 -3.33 21.85
C ARG A 50 -8.64 -3.00 20.37
N GLU A 51 -9.28 -3.85 19.58
CA GLU A 51 -9.53 -3.57 18.17
C GLU A 51 -10.66 -2.56 18.05
N VAL A 52 -10.44 -1.51 17.26
CA VAL A 52 -11.45 -0.48 16.96
C VAL A 52 -12.68 -1.18 16.36
N PRO A 53 -13.91 -0.87 16.80
CA PRO A 53 -15.13 -1.48 16.26
C PRO A 53 -15.19 -1.38 14.73
N ASP A 54 -15.60 -2.47 14.06
CA ASP A 54 -15.70 -2.57 12.59
C ASP A 54 -16.50 -1.43 11.94
N ASP A 55 -17.41 -0.79 12.69
CA ASP A 55 -18.21 0.33 12.22
C ASP A 55 -17.37 1.58 11.86
N LEU A 56 -16.23 1.81 12.52
CA LEU A 56 -15.29 2.90 12.17
C LEU A 56 -14.31 2.49 11.05
N ALA A 57 -14.08 1.19 10.86
CA ALA A 57 -13.30 0.67 9.74
C ALA A 57 -14.07 0.78 8.41
N LEU A 58 -15.40 0.84 8.47
CA LEU A 58 -16.30 1.03 7.32
C LEU A 58 -16.29 2.47 6.76
N GLU A 59 -15.98 3.47 7.59
CA GLU A 59 -15.77 4.88 7.17
C GLU A 59 -14.33 5.17 6.69
N SER A 60 -13.43 4.21 6.84
CA SER A 60 -12.01 4.41 6.56
C SER A 60 -11.67 4.05 5.12
N ASN A 61 -11.08 4.99 4.37
CA ASN A 61 -10.67 4.75 2.98
C ASN A 61 -9.73 3.52 2.88
N PRO A 62 -10.06 2.49 2.07
CA PRO A 62 -9.26 1.28 1.92
C PRO A 62 -7.81 1.50 1.47
N SER A 63 -7.53 2.60 0.78
CA SER A 63 -6.16 2.93 0.34
C SER A 63 -5.28 3.51 1.45
N ASP A 64 -5.88 3.87 2.59
CA ASP A 64 -5.17 4.43 3.73
C ASP A 64 -5.09 3.43 4.90
N HIS A 65 -6.00 2.46 4.92
CA HIS A 65 -6.13 1.50 6.02
C HIS A 65 -5.98 0.07 5.53
N ALA A 66 -5.00 -0.63 6.09
CA ALA A 66 -4.67 -2.01 5.71
C ALA A 66 -5.75 -3.06 6.07
N ARG A 67 -6.75 -2.71 6.89
CA ARG A 67 -7.82 -3.62 7.34
C ARG A 67 -9.08 -3.57 6.46
N ALA A 68 -9.37 -2.45 5.83
CA ALA A 68 -10.50 -2.33 4.93
C ALA A 68 -10.21 -3.11 3.62
N SER A 69 -11.23 -3.64 2.94
CA SER A 69 -11.05 -4.36 1.65
C SER A 69 -10.83 -3.40 0.49
N THR A 70 -9.98 -3.75 -0.50
CA THR A 70 -9.77 -2.92 -1.70
C THR A 70 -11.03 -2.75 -2.54
N ILE A 71 -11.13 -1.59 -3.20
CA ILE A 71 -12.30 -1.23 -4.03
C ILE A 71 -12.34 -2.10 -5.30
N PHE A 72 -11.19 -2.43 -5.89
CA PHE A 72 -11.13 -3.29 -7.07
C PHE A 72 -11.62 -4.70 -6.77
N LEU A 73 -11.33 -5.22 -5.57
CA LEU A 73 -11.71 -6.58 -5.21
C LEU A 73 -13.22 -6.68 -5.06
N SER A 74 -13.86 -5.71 -4.40
CA SER A 74 -15.33 -5.63 -4.32
C SER A 74 -15.96 -5.46 -5.71
N LYS A 75 -15.42 -4.56 -6.55
CA LYS A 75 -15.87 -4.37 -7.94
C LYS A 75 -15.68 -5.62 -8.81
N SER A 76 -14.73 -6.50 -8.52
CA SER A 76 -14.52 -7.74 -9.31
C SER A 76 -15.54 -8.84 -9.01
N GLN A 77 -16.13 -8.85 -7.81
CA GLN A 77 -16.98 -9.96 -7.35
C GLN A 77 -18.35 -10.00 -8.04
N THR A 78 -18.88 -8.86 -8.50
CA THR A 78 -20.14 -8.78 -9.26
C THR A 78 -20.10 -9.69 -10.49
N ASP A 79 -18.99 -9.65 -11.24
CA ASP A 79 -18.77 -10.49 -12.43
C ASP A 79 -18.49 -11.97 -12.11
N VAL A 80 -17.85 -12.26 -10.97
CA VAL A 80 -17.53 -13.64 -10.56
C VAL A 80 -18.79 -14.41 -10.18
N HIS A 81 -19.77 -13.76 -9.53
CA HIS A 81 -21.06 -14.38 -9.22
C HIS A 81 -21.81 -14.80 -10.49
N ASP A 82 -21.77 -14.00 -11.55
CA ASP A 82 -22.40 -14.33 -12.83
C ASP A 82 -21.68 -15.48 -13.54
N LYS A 83 -20.34 -15.53 -13.50
CA LYS A 83 -19.55 -16.66 -14.01
C LYS A 83 -19.77 -17.96 -13.22
N ARG A 84 -19.89 -17.89 -11.90
CA ARG A 84 -20.16 -19.08 -11.05
C ARG A 84 -21.58 -19.62 -11.30
N LYS A 85 -22.56 -18.75 -11.54
CA LYS A 85 -23.92 -19.15 -11.95
C LYS A 85 -23.96 -19.77 -13.35
N SER A 86 -23.22 -19.23 -14.32
CA SER A 86 -23.16 -19.80 -15.68
C SER A 86 -22.48 -21.16 -15.72
N ASN A 87 -21.45 -21.38 -14.89
CA ASN A 87 -20.77 -22.68 -14.79
C ASN A 87 -21.64 -23.76 -14.14
N HIS A 88 -22.57 -23.39 -13.25
CA HIS A 88 -23.50 -24.36 -12.65
C HIS A 88 -24.56 -24.85 -13.65
N ILE A 89 -24.97 -23.99 -14.60
CA ILE A 89 -25.95 -24.34 -15.65
C ILE A 89 -25.31 -25.17 -16.77
N ASN A 90 -24.04 -24.93 -17.09
CA ASN A 90 -23.34 -25.67 -18.15
C ASN A 90 -22.85 -27.07 -17.73
N HIS A 91 -22.99 -27.45 -16.46
CA HIS A 91 -22.59 -28.78 -15.99
C HIS A 91 -23.54 -29.93 -16.39
N ILE A 92 -24.66 -29.65 -17.07
CA ILE A 92 -25.59 -30.68 -17.57
C ILE A 92 -25.29 -31.10 -19.02
N SER A 93 -24.48 -30.36 -19.77
CA SER A 93 -24.13 -30.76 -21.14
C SER A 93 -22.77 -30.22 -21.57
N HIS A 94 -21.87 -31.15 -21.87
CA HIS A 94 -20.53 -30.98 -22.47
C HIS A 94 -19.33 -30.95 -21.51
N VAL A 95 -18.61 -32.08 -21.50
CA VAL A 95 -17.25 -32.26 -21.00
C VAL A 95 -16.31 -31.41 -21.85
N SER A 96 -16.02 -30.20 -21.38
CA SER A 96 -14.84 -29.45 -21.84
C SER A 96 -13.60 -29.88 -21.04
N PRO A 97 -12.37 -29.78 -21.60
CA PRO A 97 -11.16 -30.14 -20.88
C PRO A 97 -11.05 -29.25 -19.65
N GLY A 98 -11.00 -29.86 -18.46
CA GLY A 98 -10.98 -29.13 -17.19
C GLY A 98 -9.80 -28.16 -17.09
N PRO A 99 -9.91 -27.13 -16.22
CA PRO A 99 -8.79 -26.23 -15.95
C PRO A 99 -7.56 -27.03 -15.51
N LEU A 100 -6.38 -26.61 -15.99
CA LEU A 100 -5.08 -27.17 -15.58
C LEU A 100 -5.09 -27.41 -14.06
N SER A 101 -4.90 -28.66 -13.64
CA SER A 101 -4.88 -29.05 -12.23
C SER A 101 -3.98 -28.08 -11.46
N LYS A 102 -4.58 -27.28 -10.56
CA LYS A 102 -3.86 -26.37 -9.66
C LYS A 102 -2.90 -27.26 -8.86
N LYS A 103 -1.59 -27.03 -9.01
CA LYS A 103 -0.57 -27.83 -8.33
C LYS A 103 -0.53 -27.41 -6.86
N TYR A 104 -0.52 -28.37 -5.96
CA TYR A 104 -0.49 -28.14 -4.52
C TYR A 104 0.82 -28.62 -3.91
N SER A 105 1.33 -27.89 -2.93
CA SER A 105 2.48 -28.30 -2.13
C SER A 105 2.16 -29.53 -1.29
N SER A 106 3.13 -30.42 -1.13
CA SER A 106 3.10 -31.59 -0.26
C SER A 106 4.29 -31.58 0.70
N CYS A 107 4.37 -32.56 1.60
CA CYS A 107 5.52 -32.71 2.50
C CYS A 107 6.84 -33.01 1.76
N SER A 108 6.78 -33.55 0.54
CA SER A 108 7.96 -33.92 -0.26
C SER A 108 8.28 -32.91 -1.36
N THR A 109 7.34 -32.05 -1.74
CA THR A 109 7.49 -31.14 -2.87
C THR A 109 6.73 -29.85 -2.62
N ILE A 110 7.47 -28.76 -2.49
CA ILE A 110 6.89 -27.42 -2.32
C ILE A 110 6.83 -26.77 -3.69
N PHE A 111 5.64 -26.30 -4.08
CA PHE A 111 5.44 -25.51 -5.29
C PHE A 111 5.37 -24.03 -4.92
N ILE A 112 6.22 -23.21 -5.54
CA ILE A 112 6.29 -21.77 -5.25
C ILE A 112 6.41 -21.01 -6.57
N ASP A 113 5.71 -19.88 -6.71
CA ASP A 113 5.89 -18.95 -7.82
C ASP A 113 7.05 -17.97 -7.55
N ASP A 114 7.60 -17.36 -8.59
CA ASP A 114 8.70 -16.39 -8.46
C ASP A 114 8.22 -14.99 -8.10
N SER A 115 7.24 -14.89 -7.19
CA SER A 115 6.72 -13.62 -6.74
C SER A 115 6.52 -13.64 -5.23
N THR A 116 7.12 -12.68 -4.55
CA THR A 116 6.95 -12.47 -3.12
C THR A 116 6.50 -11.03 -2.89
N VAL A 117 5.98 -10.74 -1.69
CA VAL A 117 5.61 -9.36 -1.34
C VAL A 117 6.79 -8.40 -1.45
N SER A 118 8.02 -8.87 -1.18
CA SER A 118 9.24 -8.07 -1.29
C SER A 118 9.85 -8.04 -2.70
N GLN A 119 9.41 -8.93 -3.59
CA GLN A 119 9.92 -9.03 -4.96
C GLN A 119 8.82 -9.58 -5.86
N PRO A 120 7.82 -8.74 -6.23
CA PRO A 120 6.70 -9.17 -7.03
C PRO A 120 7.13 -9.45 -8.47
N ASN A 121 6.50 -10.40 -9.14
CA ASN A 121 6.76 -10.62 -10.56
C ASN A 121 6.09 -9.53 -11.40
N LEU A 122 6.88 -8.74 -12.14
CA LEU A 122 6.41 -7.60 -12.94
C LEU A 122 5.31 -7.98 -13.93
N LYS A 123 5.52 -9.02 -14.74
CA LYS A 123 4.56 -9.44 -15.77
C LYS A 123 3.22 -9.85 -15.17
N SER A 124 3.26 -10.53 -14.03
CA SER A 124 2.09 -11.00 -13.31
C SER A 124 1.34 -9.84 -12.67
N THR A 125 2.08 -8.94 -12.02
CA THR A 125 1.54 -7.76 -11.35
C THR A 125 0.88 -6.81 -12.34
N ILE A 126 1.49 -6.53 -13.50
CA ILE A 126 0.87 -5.69 -14.55
C ILE A 126 -0.46 -6.29 -15.01
N LYS A 127 -0.55 -7.63 -15.19
CA LYS A 127 -1.81 -8.28 -15.57
C LYS A 127 -2.89 -8.07 -14.50
N CYS A 128 -2.57 -8.26 -13.23
CA CYS A 128 -3.52 -8.08 -12.14
C CYS A 128 -3.96 -6.63 -11.99
N VAL A 129 -3.02 -5.68 -12.01
CA VAL A 129 -3.31 -4.25 -11.89
C VAL A 129 -4.16 -3.77 -13.07
N THR A 130 -3.86 -4.22 -14.29
CA THR A 130 -4.69 -3.89 -15.46
C THR A 130 -6.11 -4.45 -15.30
N LEU A 131 -6.25 -5.67 -14.77
CA LEU A 131 -7.55 -6.27 -14.53
C LEU A 131 -8.34 -5.51 -13.45
N ALA A 132 -7.66 -5.04 -12.40
CA ALA A 132 -8.26 -4.16 -11.39
C ALA A 132 -8.76 -2.84 -12.01
N ILE A 133 -7.94 -2.18 -12.84
CA ILE A 133 -8.34 -0.97 -13.58
C ILE A 133 -9.55 -1.24 -14.47
N TYR A 134 -9.56 -2.37 -15.19
CA TYR A 134 -10.68 -2.78 -16.02
C TYR A 134 -11.98 -2.90 -15.19
N TYR A 135 -11.92 -3.49 -14.00
CA TYR A 135 -13.08 -3.59 -13.12
C TYR A 135 -13.54 -2.23 -12.58
N HIS A 136 -12.62 -1.30 -12.30
CA HIS A 136 -13.01 0.06 -11.93
C HIS A 136 -13.80 0.77 -13.03
N ILE A 137 -13.40 0.57 -14.30
CA ILE A 137 -14.07 1.17 -15.48
C ILE A 137 -15.42 0.51 -15.74
N LYS A 138 -15.43 -0.83 -15.79
CA LYS A 138 -16.62 -1.62 -16.13
C LYS A 138 -17.72 -1.46 -15.08
N ASN A 139 -17.34 -1.51 -13.81
CA ASN A 139 -18.25 -1.47 -12.67
C ASN A 139 -18.14 -0.11 -11.95
N ARG A 140 -18.16 0.98 -12.73
CA ARG A 140 -18.23 2.36 -12.23
C ARG A 140 -19.58 2.65 -11.56
N TYR A 141 -19.59 3.55 -10.58
CA TYR A 141 -20.84 4.01 -9.99
C TYR A 141 -21.40 5.12 -10.89
N VAL A 142 -22.72 5.22 -11.00
CA VAL A 142 -23.34 6.17 -11.96
C VAL A 142 -23.40 7.60 -11.37
N ASP A 143 -23.12 7.74 -10.07
CA ASP A 143 -23.35 8.97 -9.30
C ASP A 143 -22.10 9.87 -9.12
N PHE A 144 -20.90 9.41 -9.49
CA PHE A 144 -19.67 10.19 -9.31
C PHE A 144 -19.42 11.21 -10.43
N VAL A 145 -18.77 12.31 -10.09
CA VAL A 145 -18.55 13.45 -10.99
C VAL A 145 -17.51 13.08 -12.05
N ILE A 146 -17.80 13.39 -13.32
CA ILE A 146 -16.78 13.34 -14.38
C ILE A 146 -15.80 14.50 -14.14
N CYS A 147 -14.57 14.21 -13.76
CA CYS A 147 -13.52 15.22 -13.69
C CYS A 147 -13.16 15.72 -15.09
N SER A 148 -13.72 16.87 -15.48
CA SER A 148 -13.41 17.53 -16.76
C SER A 148 -11.92 17.84 -16.91
N LEU A 149 -11.19 18.07 -15.81
CA LEU A 149 -9.75 18.34 -15.79
C LEU A 149 -8.90 17.15 -16.28
N LEU A 150 -9.39 15.91 -16.12
CA LEU A 150 -8.71 14.70 -16.58
C LEU A 150 -9.25 14.16 -17.91
N CYS A 151 -10.20 14.86 -18.54
CA CYS A 151 -10.81 14.48 -19.83
C CYS A 151 -10.20 15.18 -21.05
N ASN A 152 -9.72 16.43 -20.92
CA ASN A 152 -9.80 17.36 -22.07
C ASN A 152 -8.53 17.50 -22.94
N THR A 153 -7.37 16.94 -22.58
CA THR A 153 -6.11 17.28 -23.29
C THR A 153 -5.49 16.17 -24.16
N TRP A 154 -5.78 14.88 -23.91
CA TRP A 154 -5.18 13.81 -24.74
C TRP A 154 -5.78 13.75 -26.15
N ASP A 155 -7.08 13.99 -26.25
CA ASP A 155 -7.87 13.75 -27.46
C ASP A 155 -7.85 14.93 -28.45
N GLY A 156 -7.17 16.03 -28.11
CA GLY A 156 -7.08 17.23 -28.94
C GLY A 156 -6.10 17.14 -30.12
N MET A 157 -5.22 16.14 -30.15
CA MET A 157 -4.14 16.05 -31.15
C MET A 157 -4.37 15.02 -32.27
N HIS A 158 -5.30 14.08 -32.11
CA HIS A 158 -5.74 13.14 -33.16
C HIS A 158 -7.26 13.06 -33.23
N PRO A 159 -7.87 12.93 -34.42
CA PRO A 159 -9.31 12.75 -34.53
C PRO A 159 -9.70 11.42 -33.88
N VAL A 160 -10.38 11.50 -32.74
CA VAL A 160 -10.94 10.37 -32.02
C VAL A 160 -12.39 10.18 -32.49
N PRO A 161 -12.88 8.94 -32.66
CA PRO A 161 -14.26 8.70 -33.05
C PRO A 161 -15.26 9.40 -32.09
N ASP A 162 -16.38 9.88 -32.63
CA ASP A 162 -17.41 10.60 -31.85
C ASP A 162 -17.98 9.77 -30.68
N ASP A 163 -17.87 8.44 -30.75
CA ASP A 163 -18.31 7.48 -29.75
C ASP A 163 -17.22 7.06 -28.74
N TYR A 164 -15.99 7.59 -28.86
CA TYR A 164 -14.86 7.22 -28.01
C TYR A 164 -15.14 7.41 -26.51
N SER A 165 -15.88 8.45 -26.14
CA SER A 165 -16.26 8.75 -24.76
C SER A 165 -17.35 7.82 -24.21
N ARG A 166 -17.99 7.00 -25.06
CA ARG A 166 -19.13 6.15 -24.71
C ARG A 166 -18.78 4.67 -24.58
N ILE A 167 -17.69 4.23 -25.20
CA ILE A 167 -17.33 2.81 -25.30
C ILE A 167 -16.22 2.48 -24.31
N ASP A 168 -16.52 1.60 -23.36
CA ASP A 168 -15.55 1.12 -22.39
C ASP A 168 -14.36 0.43 -23.09
N PRO A 169 -13.10 0.77 -22.72
CA PRO A 169 -11.93 0.13 -23.30
C PRO A 169 -11.87 -1.36 -22.94
N GLU A 170 -11.54 -2.19 -23.94
CA GLU A 170 -11.24 -3.59 -23.69
C GLU A 170 -10.04 -3.74 -22.74
N HIS A 171 -10.08 -4.76 -21.87
CA HIS A 171 -8.97 -5.09 -20.97
C HIS A 171 -7.62 -5.20 -21.70
N LYS A 172 -7.60 -5.73 -22.93
CA LYS A 172 -6.39 -5.85 -23.76
C LYS A 172 -5.79 -4.48 -24.12
N LEU A 173 -6.62 -3.47 -24.34
CA LEU A 173 -6.17 -2.11 -24.67
C LEU A 173 -5.51 -1.46 -23.45
N ILE A 174 -6.13 -1.58 -22.27
CA ILE A 174 -5.58 -1.10 -21.00
C ILE A 174 -4.25 -1.80 -20.73
N TYR A 175 -4.19 -3.13 -20.90
CA TYR A 175 -2.97 -3.92 -20.67
C TYR A 175 -1.84 -3.46 -21.57
N ARG A 176 -2.13 -3.23 -22.86
CA ARG A 176 -1.12 -2.75 -23.81
C ARG A 176 -0.60 -1.38 -23.40
N PHE A 177 -1.48 -0.47 -22.98
CA PHE A 177 -1.09 0.87 -22.53
C PHE A 177 -0.15 0.82 -21.32
N VAL A 178 -0.58 0.16 -20.23
CA VAL A 178 0.22 0.03 -19.00
C VAL A 178 1.55 -0.69 -19.30
N ARG A 179 1.52 -1.82 -20.02
CA ARG A 179 2.73 -2.57 -20.35
C ARG A 179 3.73 -1.75 -21.17
N THR A 180 3.27 -0.95 -22.12
CA THR A 180 4.15 -0.08 -22.92
C THR A 180 4.87 0.93 -22.04
N LEU A 181 4.15 1.58 -21.12
CA LEU A 181 4.74 2.55 -20.18
C LEU A 181 5.78 1.88 -19.27
N PHE A 182 5.41 0.78 -18.62
CA PHE A 182 6.33 0.06 -17.72
C PHE A 182 7.57 -0.47 -18.45
N SER A 183 7.41 -0.95 -19.68
CA SER A 183 8.54 -1.45 -20.46
C SER A 183 9.46 -0.34 -20.97
N ALA A 184 8.90 0.81 -21.36
CA ALA A 184 9.69 1.91 -21.92
C ALA A 184 10.39 2.73 -20.83
N ALA A 185 9.71 2.99 -19.71
CA ALA A 185 10.25 3.69 -18.55
C ALA A 185 10.96 2.76 -17.55
N GLN A 186 11.08 1.46 -17.86
CA GLN A 186 11.77 0.44 -17.04
C GLN A 186 11.27 0.35 -15.59
N LEU A 187 9.96 0.51 -15.39
CA LEU A 187 9.34 0.55 -14.07
C LEU A 187 9.24 -0.84 -13.42
N THR A 188 9.28 -0.85 -12.09
CA THR A 188 9.27 -2.05 -11.25
C THR A 188 7.85 -2.56 -10.94
N ALA A 189 7.73 -3.78 -10.41
CA ALA A 189 6.42 -4.37 -10.12
C ALA A 189 5.73 -3.67 -8.94
N GLU A 190 6.53 -3.25 -7.99
CA GLU A 190 6.18 -2.48 -6.81
C GLU A 190 5.54 -1.14 -7.20
N CYS A 191 6.10 -0.45 -8.21
CA CYS A 191 5.53 0.76 -8.79
C CYS A 191 4.11 0.54 -9.34
N ALA A 192 3.82 -0.63 -9.93
CA ALA A 192 2.47 -0.98 -10.41
C ALA A 192 1.46 -1.13 -9.25
N ILE A 193 1.90 -1.65 -8.11
CA ILE A 193 1.05 -1.78 -6.92
C ILE A 193 0.76 -0.40 -6.34
N VAL A 194 1.79 0.45 -6.20
CA VAL A 194 1.64 1.84 -5.74
C VAL A 194 0.74 2.65 -6.67
N THR A 195 0.84 2.44 -7.99
CA THR A 195 -0.07 3.04 -8.98
C THR A 195 -1.53 2.72 -8.64
N LEU A 196 -1.84 1.47 -8.31
CA LEU A 196 -3.21 1.07 -7.97
C LEU A 196 -3.69 1.68 -6.64
N VAL A 197 -2.81 1.84 -5.65
CA VAL A 197 -3.11 2.56 -4.41
C VAL A 197 -3.49 4.01 -4.72
N TYR A 198 -2.72 4.70 -5.57
CA TYR A 198 -3.00 6.08 -5.96
C TYR A 198 -4.27 6.21 -6.78
N LEU A 199 -4.58 5.24 -7.65
CA LEU A 199 -5.86 5.20 -8.35
C LEU A 199 -7.03 5.09 -7.37
N GLU A 200 -6.98 4.16 -6.42
CA GLU A 200 -8.07 4.04 -5.45
C GLU A 200 -8.19 5.28 -4.56
N ARG A 201 -7.07 5.85 -4.08
CA ARG A 201 -7.09 7.15 -3.37
C ARG A 201 -7.82 8.21 -4.17
N LEU A 202 -7.48 8.36 -5.46
CA LEU A 202 -8.11 9.32 -6.35
C LEU A 202 -9.63 9.12 -6.44
N LEU A 203 -10.08 7.87 -6.62
CA LEU A 203 -11.50 7.53 -6.73
C LEU A 203 -12.27 7.98 -5.47
N THR A 204 -11.68 7.79 -4.29
CA THR A 204 -12.28 8.15 -3.00
C THR A 204 -12.15 9.63 -2.63
N TYR A 205 -10.97 10.23 -2.73
CA TYR A 205 -10.71 11.60 -2.25
C TYR A 205 -11.34 12.65 -3.14
N ALA A 206 -11.30 12.42 -4.45
CA ALA A 206 -11.85 13.33 -5.44
C ALA A 206 -13.25 12.92 -5.89
N GLU A 207 -13.81 11.83 -5.34
CA GLU A 207 -15.14 11.31 -5.70
C GLU A 207 -15.28 11.16 -7.23
N LEU A 208 -14.26 10.55 -7.83
CA LEU A 208 -14.15 10.38 -9.27
C LEU A 208 -14.37 8.93 -9.67
N ASP A 209 -14.92 8.73 -10.87
CA ASP A 209 -14.92 7.44 -11.52
C ASP A 209 -14.04 7.44 -12.79
N ILE A 210 -13.51 6.27 -13.12
CA ILE A 210 -12.74 6.07 -14.35
C ILE A 210 -13.73 5.79 -15.49
N CYS A 211 -13.78 6.69 -16.44
CA CYS A 211 -14.65 6.68 -17.61
C CYS A 211 -13.86 6.41 -18.91
N PRO A 212 -14.54 6.03 -20.00
CA PRO A 212 -13.90 5.82 -21.30
C PRO A 212 -13.08 7.00 -21.84
N SER A 213 -13.49 8.22 -21.52
CA SER A 213 -12.80 9.45 -21.97
C SER A 213 -11.57 9.82 -21.14
N ASN A 214 -11.48 9.41 -19.87
CA ASN A 214 -10.44 9.90 -18.94
C ASN A 214 -9.45 8.82 -18.48
N TRP A 215 -9.73 7.53 -18.73
CA TRP A 215 -8.96 6.44 -18.13
C TRP A 215 -7.47 6.48 -18.46
N LYS A 216 -7.09 6.86 -19.68
CA LYS A 216 -5.68 6.98 -20.06
C LYS A 216 -4.97 8.04 -19.23
N ARG A 217 -5.61 9.19 -19.05
CA ARG A 217 -5.05 10.33 -18.30
C ARG A 217 -4.94 9.99 -16.82
N ILE A 218 -5.99 9.42 -16.23
CA ILE A 218 -6.00 8.99 -14.82
C ILE A 218 -4.92 7.94 -14.57
N VAL A 219 -4.83 6.91 -15.42
CA VAL A 219 -3.82 5.84 -15.28
C VAL A 219 -2.42 6.39 -15.49
N LEU A 220 -2.21 7.28 -16.47
CA LEU A 220 -0.91 7.91 -16.68
C LEU A 220 -0.48 8.76 -15.48
N GLY A 221 -1.37 9.61 -14.96
CA GLY A 221 -1.08 10.45 -13.80
C GLY A 221 -0.67 9.64 -12.57
N ALA A 222 -1.38 8.53 -12.31
CA ALA A 222 -1.05 7.61 -11.23
C ALA A 222 0.32 6.93 -11.42
N ILE A 223 0.62 6.46 -12.65
CA ILE A 223 1.92 5.82 -12.97
C ILE A 223 3.05 6.84 -12.84
N LEU A 224 2.87 8.04 -13.38
CA LEU A 224 3.87 9.10 -13.34
C LEU A 224 4.22 9.42 -11.88
N LEU A 225 3.22 9.63 -11.04
CA LEU A 225 3.45 9.92 -9.63
C LEU A 225 4.08 8.74 -8.88
N ALA A 226 3.59 7.52 -9.10
CA ALA A 226 4.15 6.31 -8.48
C ALA A 226 5.62 6.11 -8.85
N SER A 227 5.98 6.34 -10.12
CA SER A 227 7.36 6.19 -10.60
C SER A 227 8.34 7.19 -9.98
N LYS A 228 7.86 8.36 -9.56
CA LYS A 228 8.70 9.38 -8.92
C LYS A 228 8.86 9.18 -7.42
N VAL A 229 7.83 8.64 -6.76
CA VAL A 229 7.83 8.47 -5.31
C VAL A 229 8.47 7.14 -4.90
N TRP A 230 8.29 6.09 -5.70
CA TRP A 230 8.74 4.75 -5.35
C TRP A 230 10.13 4.40 -5.90
N ASP A 231 10.50 4.92 -7.07
CA ASP A 231 11.77 4.59 -7.70
C ASP A 231 12.88 5.55 -7.25
N ASP A 232 14.03 5.01 -6.84
CA ASP A 232 15.22 5.81 -6.52
C ASP A 232 15.80 6.50 -7.77
N GLN A 233 15.51 5.96 -8.96
CA GLN A 233 15.85 6.56 -10.26
C GLN A 233 14.59 7.09 -10.95
N ALA A 234 14.07 8.19 -10.43
CA ALA A 234 12.88 8.82 -10.98
C ALA A 234 13.06 9.21 -12.47
N VAL A 235 12.07 8.80 -13.28
CA VAL A 235 11.98 9.14 -14.70
C VAL A 235 11.47 10.57 -14.87
N TRP A 236 12.07 11.34 -15.77
CA TRP A 236 11.72 12.75 -15.97
C TRP A 236 10.48 12.87 -16.85
N ASN A 237 9.69 13.94 -16.70
CA ASN A 237 8.48 14.14 -17.52
C ASN A 237 8.77 14.24 -19.02
N VAL A 238 9.97 14.73 -19.39
CA VAL A 238 10.44 14.76 -20.78
C VAL A 238 10.59 13.36 -21.38
N ASP A 239 10.99 12.37 -20.58
CA ASP A 239 11.15 10.98 -21.04
C ASP A 239 9.77 10.36 -21.35
N TYR A 240 8.75 10.68 -20.53
CA TYR A 240 7.37 10.29 -20.79
C TYR A 240 6.82 10.89 -22.10
N CYS A 241 7.19 12.13 -22.44
CA CYS A 241 6.81 12.75 -23.72
C CYS A 241 7.47 12.06 -24.94
N GLN A 242 8.64 11.45 -24.76
CA GLN A 242 9.27 10.65 -25.83
C GLN A 242 8.51 9.34 -26.09
N ILE A 243 7.93 8.76 -25.04
CA ILE A 243 7.10 7.55 -25.11
C ILE A 243 5.72 7.90 -25.68
N LEU A 244 5.14 9.01 -25.24
CA LEU A 244 3.80 9.49 -25.58
C LEU A 244 3.92 10.79 -26.40
N LYS A 245 4.14 10.65 -27.70
CA LYS A 245 4.44 11.76 -28.62
C LYS A 245 3.33 12.82 -28.74
N ASP A 246 2.14 12.52 -28.25
CA ASP A 246 0.95 13.36 -28.35
C ASP A 246 0.73 14.23 -27.10
N ILE A 247 1.73 14.32 -26.20
CA ILE A 247 1.62 15.07 -24.94
C ILE A 247 2.81 16.02 -24.80
N THR A 248 2.55 17.24 -24.36
CA THR A 248 3.58 18.24 -24.08
C THR A 248 4.12 18.10 -22.65
N VAL A 249 5.34 18.60 -22.43
CA VAL A 249 5.93 18.60 -21.08
C VAL A 249 5.12 19.45 -20.11
N GLU A 250 4.53 20.54 -20.61
CA GLU A 250 3.64 21.42 -19.85
C GLU A 250 2.37 20.67 -19.39
N ASP A 251 1.76 19.87 -20.28
CA ASP A 251 0.59 19.05 -19.92
C ASP A 251 0.95 17.98 -18.89
N MET A 252 2.13 17.36 -19.00
CA MET A 252 2.63 16.41 -17.99
C MET A 252 2.85 17.05 -16.62
N ASN A 253 3.50 18.21 -16.59
CA ASN A 253 3.75 18.93 -15.34
C ASN A 253 2.43 19.36 -14.67
N GLU A 254 1.47 19.84 -15.47
CA GLU A 254 0.16 20.24 -14.95
C GLU A 254 -0.63 19.02 -14.47
N MET A 255 -0.59 17.90 -15.20
CA MET A 255 -1.24 16.65 -14.77
C MET A 255 -0.67 16.14 -13.45
N GLU A 256 0.66 16.16 -13.29
CA GLU A 256 1.31 15.78 -12.04
C GLU A 256 0.87 16.67 -10.87
N ARG A 257 0.84 17.99 -11.09
CA ARG A 257 0.37 18.97 -10.09
C ARG A 257 -1.09 18.71 -9.70
N GLN A 258 -1.97 18.50 -10.69
CA GLN A 258 -3.38 18.17 -10.45
C GLN A 258 -3.54 16.85 -9.69
N PHE A 259 -2.77 15.81 -10.04
CA PHE A 259 -2.85 14.52 -9.36
C PHE A 259 -2.43 14.62 -7.89
N LEU A 260 -1.38 15.39 -7.59
CA LEU A 260 -0.95 15.67 -6.22
C LEU A 260 -2.02 16.41 -5.41
N GLU A 261 -2.67 17.40 -6.00
CA GLU A 261 -3.77 18.15 -5.36
C GLU A 261 -4.97 17.25 -5.07
N LEU A 262 -5.38 16.41 -6.03
CA LEU A 262 -6.49 15.47 -5.86
C LEU A 262 -6.19 14.38 -4.82
N LEU A 263 -4.91 14.00 -4.67
CA LEU A 263 -4.46 13.12 -3.60
C LEU A 263 -4.27 13.83 -2.25
N GLN A 264 -4.52 15.14 -2.18
CA GLN A 264 -4.27 15.96 -1.00
C GLN A 264 -2.83 15.81 -0.48
N PHE A 265 -1.88 15.59 -1.40
CA PHE A 265 -0.47 15.29 -1.13
C PHE A 265 -0.23 14.04 -0.24
N ASN A 266 -1.22 13.18 -0.04
CA ASN A 266 -1.04 11.89 0.63
C ASN A 266 -0.39 10.87 -0.32
N ILE A 267 0.92 11.00 -0.47
CA ILE A 267 1.76 10.11 -1.30
C ILE A 267 2.40 8.98 -0.49
N ASN A 268 2.33 9.00 0.83
CA ASN A 268 2.94 7.96 1.64
C ASN A 268 2.14 6.66 1.53
N VAL A 269 2.81 5.55 1.20
CA VAL A 269 2.20 4.21 1.16
C VAL A 269 2.87 3.35 2.23
N PRO A 270 2.19 3.13 3.38
CA PRO A 270 2.72 2.24 4.42
C PRO A 270 2.92 0.81 3.90
N ALA A 271 3.91 0.11 4.45
CA ALA A 271 4.20 -1.28 4.08
C ALA A 271 2.99 -2.22 4.26
N SER A 272 2.13 -1.95 5.25
CA SER A 272 0.90 -2.71 5.49
C SER A 272 -0.13 -2.52 4.38
N VAL A 273 -0.30 -1.29 3.88
CA VAL A 273 -1.17 -0.98 2.74
C VAL A 273 -0.61 -1.64 1.48
N TYR A 274 0.68 -1.49 1.22
CA TYR A 274 1.33 -2.16 0.09
C TYR A 274 1.11 -3.67 0.11
N ALA A 275 1.36 -4.32 1.25
CA ALA A 275 1.21 -5.77 1.40
C ALA A 275 -0.24 -6.22 1.18
N LYS A 276 -1.21 -5.47 1.71
CA LYS A 276 -2.63 -5.71 1.46
C LYS A 276 -2.94 -5.70 -0.05
N TYR A 277 -2.58 -4.64 -0.77
CA TYR A 277 -2.82 -4.56 -2.22
C TYR A 277 -2.14 -5.70 -3.00
N TYR A 278 -0.93 -6.09 -2.60
CA TYR A 278 -0.24 -7.24 -3.17
C TYR A 278 -1.03 -8.55 -3.01
N PHE A 279 -1.54 -8.83 -1.81
CA PHE A 279 -2.32 -10.05 -1.54
C PHE A 279 -3.71 -10.00 -2.20
N ASP A 280 -4.37 -8.85 -2.22
CA ASP A 280 -5.66 -8.68 -2.90
C ASP A 280 -5.51 -8.87 -4.42
N LEU A 281 -4.40 -8.41 -5.03
CA LEU A 281 -4.11 -8.65 -6.45
C LEU A 281 -3.84 -10.13 -6.76
N ARG A 282 -3.22 -10.85 -5.81
CA ARG A 282 -3.04 -12.31 -5.88
C ARG A 282 -4.37 -13.04 -5.84
N GLN A 283 -5.27 -12.63 -4.96
CA GLN A 283 -6.62 -13.17 -4.87
C GLN A 283 -7.41 -12.90 -6.16
N LEU A 284 -7.36 -11.68 -6.69
CA LEU A 284 -8.01 -11.31 -7.96
C LEU A 284 -7.53 -12.20 -9.12
N ALA A 285 -6.23 -12.52 -9.16
CA ALA A 285 -5.64 -13.40 -10.15
C ALA A 285 -6.18 -14.82 -10.05
N ASP A 286 -6.25 -15.36 -8.84
CA ASP A 286 -6.79 -16.68 -8.56
C ASP A 286 -8.27 -16.79 -8.97
N ASP A 287 -9.10 -15.80 -8.61
CA ASP A 287 -10.52 -15.75 -8.96
C ASP A 287 -10.77 -15.66 -10.48
N ASN A 288 -9.82 -15.10 -11.22
CA ASN A 288 -9.88 -14.95 -12.68
C ASN A 288 -9.05 -15.98 -13.46
N ASN A 289 -8.56 -17.03 -12.79
CA ASN A 289 -7.74 -18.09 -13.40
C ASN A 289 -6.51 -17.54 -14.16
N LEU A 290 -5.93 -16.43 -13.69
CA LEU A 290 -4.65 -15.95 -14.16
C LEU A 290 -3.56 -16.84 -13.56
N SER A 291 -3.37 -18.03 -14.13
CA SER A 291 -2.39 -18.99 -13.61
C SER A 291 -0.97 -18.45 -13.76
N PHE A 292 -0.30 -18.24 -12.65
CA PHE A 292 1.15 -18.06 -12.64
C PHE A 292 1.80 -19.43 -12.49
N PRO A 293 2.83 -19.75 -13.30
CA PRO A 293 3.44 -21.07 -13.28
C PRO A 293 4.07 -21.33 -11.91
N LEU A 294 3.50 -22.30 -11.19
CA LEU A 294 4.08 -22.84 -9.98
C LEU A 294 5.16 -23.85 -10.36
N GLU A 295 6.38 -23.58 -9.91
CA GLU A 295 7.52 -24.45 -10.14
C GLU A 295 7.89 -25.21 -8.85
N PRO A 296 8.30 -26.49 -8.95
CA PRO A 296 8.86 -27.19 -7.81
C PRO A 296 10.07 -26.43 -7.28
N LEU A 297 10.16 -26.29 -5.95
CA LEU A 297 11.31 -25.70 -5.31
C LEU A 297 12.54 -26.58 -5.55
N ASN A 298 13.47 -26.09 -6.36
CA ASN A 298 14.73 -26.78 -6.62
C ASN A 298 15.78 -26.45 -5.53
N ASN A 299 16.83 -27.27 -5.43
CA ASN A 299 17.86 -27.12 -4.39
C ASN A 299 18.59 -25.76 -4.45
N GLN A 300 18.86 -25.24 -5.65
CA GLN A 300 19.54 -23.94 -5.82
C GLN A 300 18.67 -22.78 -5.32
N ARG A 301 17.38 -22.81 -5.65
CA ARG A 301 16.39 -21.82 -5.20
C ARG A 301 16.17 -21.91 -3.71
N ALA A 302 16.11 -23.12 -3.14
CA ALA A 302 16.04 -23.33 -1.70
C ALA A 302 17.24 -22.72 -0.97
N GLN A 303 18.47 -22.98 -1.45
CA GLN A 303 19.70 -22.39 -0.89
C GLN A 303 19.71 -20.86 -0.98
N LYS A 304 19.26 -20.28 -2.12
CA LYS A 304 19.15 -18.84 -2.28
C LYS A 304 18.14 -18.24 -1.29
N LEU A 305 16.97 -18.85 -1.14
CA LEU A 305 15.94 -18.41 -0.19
C LEU A 305 16.43 -18.51 1.26
N GLU A 306 17.15 -19.58 1.60
CA GLU A 306 17.73 -19.76 2.93
C GLU A 306 18.79 -18.67 3.23
N ALA A 307 19.66 -18.37 2.26
CA ALA A 307 20.64 -17.30 2.40
C ALA A 307 19.97 -15.93 2.62
N ILE A 308 18.92 -15.62 1.85
CA ILE A 308 18.15 -14.39 2.02
C ILE A 308 17.50 -14.35 3.41
N SER A 309 16.89 -15.45 3.86
CA SER A 309 16.27 -15.55 5.18
C SER A 309 17.27 -15.27 6.31
N ARG A 310 18.48 -15.86 6.23
CA ARG A 310 19.54 -15.63 7.22
C ARG A 310 19.96 -14.15 7.27
N LEU A 311 20.14 -13.51 6.12
CA LEU A 311 20.47 -12.08 6.05
C LEU A 311 19.37 -11.20 6.67
N CYS A 312 18.10 -11.53 6.43
CA CYS A 312 16.96 -10.83 7.03
C CYS A 312 16.93 -11.01 8.56
N GLU A 313 17.16 -12.23 9.06
CA GLU A 313 17.23 -12.49 10.51
C GLU A 313 18.34 -11.71 11.19
N ASP A 314 19.53 -11.65 10.58
CA ASP A 314 20.68 -10.95 11.15
C ASP A 314 20.41 -9.45 11.23
N LYS A 315 19.83 -8.86 10.16
CA LYS A 315 19.38 -7.46 10.17
C LYS A 315 18.35 -7.19 11.27
N TYR A 316 17.42 -8.11 11.48
CA TYR A 316 16.42 -7.98 12.56
C TYR A 316 17.05 -8.06 13.96
N LYS A 317 17.99 -9.00 14.17
CA LYS A 317 18.75 -9.12 15.42
C LYS A 317 19.57 -7.86 15.70
N GLU A 318 20.17 -7.25 14.68
CA GLU A 318 20.90 -5.98 14.81
C GLU A 318 19.97 -4.82 15.21
N LEU A 319 18.83 -4.69 14.55
CA LEU A 319 17.82 -3.67 14.90
C LEU A 319 17.29 -3.87 16.32
N SER A 320 17.01 -5.12 16.71
CA SER A 320 16.58 -5.47 18.07
C SER A 320 17.63 -5.10 19.12
N ARG A 321 18.92 -5.41 18.87
CA ARG A 321 20.03 -5.01 19.75
C ARG A 321 20.20 -3.48 19.81
N ALA A 322 20.03 -2.78 18.70
CA ALA A 322 20.11 -1.32 18.66
C ALA A 322 18.95 -0.65 19.42
N ALA A 323 17.74 -1.20 19.29
CA ALA A 323 16.57 -0.76 20.07
C ALA A 323 16.77 -0.99 21.58
N MET A 324 17.26 -2.18 21.96
CA MET A 324 17.59 -2.51 23.35
C MET A 324 18.68 -1.58 23.94
N ARG A 325 19.65 -1.15 23.14
CA ARG A 325 20.65 -0.16 23.57
C ARG A 325 20.08 1.24 23.75
N ARG A 326 19.07 1.63 22.96
CA ARG A 326 18.39 2.94 23.09
C ARG A 326 17.47 3.02 24.30
N SER A 327 16.90 1.90 24.76
CA SER A 327 16.06 1.85 25.97
C SER A 327 16.84 1.84 27.30
N LEU A 328 18.19 1.86 27.27
CA LEU A 328 19.03 1.86 28.49
C LEU A 328 19.27 3.27 29.09
N SER A 329 18.49 4.27 28.70
CA SER A 329 18.61 5.65 29.18
C SER A 329 17.46 6.03 30.12
N ALA A 330 17.46 5.52 31.36
CA ALA A 330 16.83 6.17 32.54
C ALA A 330 17.08 5.40 33.86
N ASP A 331 17.30 4.08 33.84
CA ASP A 331 17.24 3.26 35.08
C ASP A 331 18.59 2.92 35.75
N ASN A 332 19.72 3.46 35.26
CA ASN A 332 21.03 3.24 35.91
C ASN A 332 21.28 4.13 37.15
N LEU A 333 20.22 4.61 37.81
CA LEU A 333 20.28 5.30 39.12
C LEU A 333 19.86 4.39 40.29
N ILE A 334 19.97 3.07 40.15
CA ILE A 334 19.86 2.17 41.30
C ILE A 334 21.19 2.18 42.05
N GLY A 335 21.26 3.08 43.04
CA GLY A 335 22.37 3.15 44.00
C GLY A 335 22.64 1.79 44.64
N ILE A 336 23.93 1.43 44.66
CA ILE A 336 24.44 0.25 45.36
C ILE A 336 24.13 0.42 46.85
N ARG A 337 23.01 -0.13 47.32
CA ARG A 337 22.71 -0.27 48.76
C ARG A 337 23.45 -1.49 49.29
N ARG A 338 24.69 -1.29 49.75
CA ARG A 338 25.36 -2.26 50.63
C ARG A 338 24.59 -2.33 51.94
N SER A 339 23.88 -3.41 52.16
CA SER A 339 23.29 -3.73 53.47
C SER A 339 24.23 -4.70 54.15
N ASN A 340 24.94 -4.25 55.19
CA ASN A 340 25.71 -5.15 56.05
C ASN A 340 24.73 -5.80 57.03
N ALA A 341 24.66 -7.12 57.03
CA ALA A 341 23.92 -7.87 58.05
C ALA A 341 24.69 -7.82 59.38
N VAL A 342 24.03 -7.35 60.44
CA VAL A 342 24.51 -7.46 61.82
C VAL A 342 23.87 -8.71 62.42
N LEU A 343 24.70 -9.66 62.84
CA LEU A 343 24.29 -10.81 63.63
C LEU A 343 24.29 -10.42 65.11
N SER A 344 23.20 -10.72 65.82
CA SER A 344 23.16 -10.92 67.28
C SER A 344 22.12 -11.98 67.59
#